data_AF-A0A4R6TXZ2-F1
#
_entry.id   AF-A0A4R6TXZ2-F1
#
_cell.length_a   1.000
_cell.length_b   1.000
_cell.length_c   1.000
_cell.angle_alpha   90.00
_cell.angle_beta   90.00
_cell.angle_gamma   90.00
#
_symmetry.space_group_name_H-M   'P 1'
#
loop_
_entity.id
_entity.type
_entity.pdbx_description
1 polymer ?
#
loop_
_entity_poly.entity_id
_entity_poly.type
_entity_poly.pdbx_seq_one_letter_code
_entity_poly.pdbx_strand_id
1 'polypeptide(L)'
;MPPALESMHPLIYPTTTLQQASTLPAYAWLLAALPVITLLLFRLQRRRRQAITAPPAAEPASQLGEALSQLQQLSRPAPDEQAGPWLQQLNLLLKRFCAVRYPDVASHRLSGREWLAFLDSRCPAAGLTRWMILVQGSYLPDCRLSETDVAALHHSVTVWMRAHV
;
A
#
# COMPACT_ATOMS: atom_id res chain seq x y z
N MET A 1 71.22 61.50 31.25
CA MET A 1 70.75 61.22 32.61
C MET A 1 69.38 60.55 32.52
N PRO A 2 69.14 59.43 33.24
CA PRO A 2 67.96 58.56 33.18
C PRO A 2 66.85 59.06 34.15
N PRO A 3 65.78 58.32 34.49
CA PRO A 3 65.00 57.25 33.82
C PRO A 3 63.54 57.73 33.62
N ALA A 4 62.62 57.08 32.92
CA ALA A 4 61.77 56.04 33.49
C ALA A 4 60.65 55.76 32.47
N LEU A 5 60.86 54.77 31.60
CA LEU A 5 59.75 54.11 30.90
C LEU A 5 59.23 52.99 31.79
N GLU A 6 58.90 53.37 33.03
CA GLU A 6 58.29 52.50 34.03
C GLU A 6 56.80 52.37 33.70
N SER A 7 56.27 51.16 33.76
CA SER A 7 54.84 50.81 33.82
C SER A 7 54.03 50.77 32.51
N MET A 8 54.46 49.94 31.55
CA MET A 8 53.48 49.21 30.75
C MET A 8 52.79 48.15 31.64
N HIS A 9 51.71 48.53 32.31
CA HIS A 9 50.76 47.57 32.85
C HIS A 9 50.01 46.90 31.69
N PRO A 10 50.00 45.56 31.57
CA PRO A 10 49.11 44.90 30.63
C PRO A 10 47.67 45.08 31.15
N LEU A 11 46.84 45.85 30.43
CA LEU A 11 45.40 45.75 30.60
C LEU A 11 44.95 44.38 30.09
N ILE A 12 44.93 43.41 31.01
CA ILE A 12 44.25 42.14 30.80
C ILE A 12 42.74 42.47 30.80
N TYR A 13 42.14 42.56 29.62
CA TYR A 13 40.70 42.47 29.49
C TYR A 13 40.27 41.03 29.82
N PRO A 14 39.30 40.79 30.71
CA PRO A 14 38.72 39.47 30.81
C PRO A 14 37.97 39.19 29.51
N THR A 15 38.53 38.30 28.69
CA THR A 15 37.81 37.67 27.58
C THR A 15 36.54 37.06 28.15
N THR A 16 35.42 37.74 27.92
CA THR A 16 34.10 37.21 28.23
C THR A 16 33.84 36.12 27.21
N THR A 17 34.18 34.88 27.57
CA THR A 17 33.79 33.71 26.79
C THR A 17 32.27 33.56 26.90
N LEU A 18 31.53 34.18 25.97
CA LEU A 18 30.18 33.77 25.65
C LEU A 18 30.23 32.42 24.92
N GLN A 19 30.71 31.39 25.60
CA GLN A 19 30.69 30.02 25.10
C GLN A 19 29.48 29.30 25.69
N GLN A 20 28.31 29.85 25.37
CA GLN A 20 27.06 29.16 25.55
C GLN A 20 26.95 28.14 24.42
N ALA A 21 27.55 26.96 24.66
CA ALA A 21 27.33 25.80 23.82
C ALA A 21 25.84 25.46 23.89
N SER A 22 25.06 25.97 22.94
CA SER A 22 23.69 25.57 22.71
C SER A 22 23.75 24.16 22.13
N THR A 23 23.90 23.17 23.01
CA THR A 23 23.53 21.81 22.67
C THR A 23 22.03 21.84 22.43
N LEU A 24 21.65 21.94 21.14
CA LEU A 24 20.27 21.76 20.73
C LEU A 24 19.78 20.48 21.41
N PRO A 25 18.79 20.58 22.31
CA PRO A 25 18.42 19.47 23.16
C PRO A 25 18.01 18.28 22.28
N ALA A 26 18.39 17.07 22.66
CA ALA A 26 18.27 15.87 21.82
C ALA A 26 16.84 15.64 21.24
N TYR A 27 15.80 16.20 21.87
CA TYR A 27 14.42 16.15 21.36
C TYR A 27 14.20 16.94 20.06
N ALA A 28 15.03 17.94 19.76
CA ALA A 28 14.95 18.72 18.52
C ALA A 28 15.25 17.85 17.29
N TRP A 29 16.17 16.88 17.42
CA TRP A 29 16.45 15.90 16.39
C TRP A 29 15.31 14.89 16.20
N LEU A 30 14.62 14.49 17.28
CA LEU A 30 13.43 13.63 17.20
C LEU A 30 12.28 14.33 16.44
N LEU A 31 12.06 15.62 16.71
CA LEU A 31 11.05 16.40 15.99
C LEU A 31 11.39 16.59 14.51
N ALA A 32 12.66 16.78 14.17
CA ALA A 32 13.10 16.90 12.77
C ALA A 32 13.10 15.55 12.02
N ALA A 33 13.30 14.43 12.71
CA ALA A 33 13.28 13.10 12.10
C ALA A 33 11.87 12.64 11.69
N LEU A 34 10.84 13.08 12.42
CA LEU A 34 9.45 12.68 12.20
C LEU A 34 8.90 13.03 10.79
N PRO A 35 9.05 14.26 10.25
CA PRO A 35 8.65 14.57 8.88
C PRO A 35 9.49 13.82 7.83
N VAL A 36 10.77 13.57 8.11
CA VAL A 36 11.64 12.82 7.19
C VAL A 36 11.22 11.36 7.11
N ILE A 37 10.94 10.72 8.24
CA ILE A 37 10.47 9.33 8.30
C ILE A 37 9.10 9.20 7.64
N THR A 38 8.16 10.12 7.92
CA THR A 38 6.84 10.10 7.27
C THR A 38 6.93 10.33 5.76
N LEU A 39 7.79 11.23 5.29
CA LEU A 39 8.01 11.47 3.87
C LEU A 39 8.73 10.29 3.19
N LEU A 40 9.67 9.65 3.88
CA LEU A 40 10.36 8.47 3.39
C LEU A 40 9.41 7.27 3.30
N LEU A 41 8.58 7.05 4.32
CA LEU A 41 7.50 6.05 4.30
C LEU A 41 6.49 6.36 3.21
N PHE A 42 6.08 7.62 3.05
CA PHE A 42 5.16 8.04 1.99
C PHE A 42 5.78 7.82 0.61
N ARG A 43 7.07 8.13 0.41
CA ARG A 43 7.78 7.87 -0.84
C ARG A 43 7.99 6.39 -1.10
N LEU A 44 8.28 5.58 -0.08
CA LEU A 44 8.36 4.12 -0.20
C LEU A 44 7.00 3.51 -0.52
N GLN A 45 5.93 3.95 0.12
CA GLN A 45 4.58 3.52 -0.19
C GLN A 45 4.18 3.95 -1.61
N ARG A 46 4.48 5.19 -2.00
CA ARG A 46 4.22 5.69 -3.36
C ARG A 46 5.06 4.96 -4.40
N ARG A 47 6.33 4.66 -4.12
CA ARG A 47 7.19 3.84 -4.99
C ARG A 47 6.72 2.40 -5.06
N ARG A 48 6.26 1.79 -3.96
CA ARG A 48 5.63 0.46 -3.97
C ARG A 48 4.35 0.47 -4.80
N ARG A 49 3.53 1.52 -4.68
CA ARG A 49 2.33 1.72 -5.50
C ARG A 49 2.68 1.91 -6.98
N GLN A 50 3.72 2.69 -7.30
CA GLN A 50 4.17 2.93 -8.69
C GLN A 50 4.90 1.73 -9.30
N ALA A 51 5.66 0.96 -8.51
CA ALA A 51 6.29 -0.29 -8.93
C ALA A 51 5.26 -1.39 -9.23
N ILE A 52 4.06 -1.31 -8.63
CA ILE A 52 2.90 -2.14 -9.00
C ILE A 52 2.20 -1.60 -10.28
N THR A 53 2.49 -0.36 -10.71
CA THR A 53 1.83 0.32 -11.84
C THR A 53 2.72 0.49 -13.08
N ALA A 54 3.98 0.07 -13.07
CA ALA A 54 4.86 0.21 -14.23
C ALA A 54 5.50 -1.12 -14.67
N PRO A 55 4.79 -1.95 -15.44
CA PRO A 55 5.40 -2.79 -16.45
C PRO A 55 5.63 -1.97 -17.75
N PRO A 56 6.61 -2.37 -18.58
CA PRO A 56 6.96 -1.67 -19.82
C PRO A 56 5.88 -1.94 -20.86
N ALA A 57 5.04 -0.95 -21.20
CA ALA A 57 4.13 -0.92 -22.36
C ALA A 57 3.58 -2.30 -22.82
N ALA A 58 3.18 -3.15 -21.88
CA ALA A 58 2.63 -4.45 -22.18
C ALA A 58 1.20 -4.20 -22.67
N GLU A 59 0.86 -4.71 -23.86
CA GLU A 59 -0.46 -4.53 -24.43
C GLU A 59 -1.54 -4.92 -23.40
N PRO A 60 -2.65 -4.17 -23.30
CA PRO A 60 -3.66 -4.42 -22.28
C PRO A 60 -4.16 -5.87 -22.30
N ALA A 61 -4.20 -6.52 -23.48
CA ALA A 61 -4.54 -7.94 -23.62
C ALA A 61 -3.56 -8.87 -22.89
N SER A 62 -2.25 -8.59 -22.91
CA SER A 62 -1.26 -9.42 -22.21
C SER A 62 -1.39 -9.28 -20.69
N GLN A 63 -1.70 -8.08 -20.19
CA GLN A 63 -1.92 -7.85 -18.76
C GLN A 63 -3.18 -8.57 -18.22
N LEU A 64 -4.25 -8.65 -19.02
CA LEU A 64 -5.47 -9.38 -18.65
C LEU A 64 -5.22 -10.90 -18.62
N GLY A 65 -4.45 -11.42 -19.58
CA GLY A 65 -4.01 -12.83 -19.59
C GLY A 65 -3.13 -13.18 -18.38
N GLU A 66 -2.20 -12.30 -18.00
CA GLU A 66 -1.38 -12.44 -16.81
C GLU A 66 -2.20 -12.41 -15.51
N ALA A 67 -3.23 -11.58 -15.44
CA ALA A 67 -4.12 -11.56 -14.28
C ALA A 67 -4.91 -12.89 -14.13
N LEU A 68 -5.29 -13.52 -15.25
CA LEU A 68 -5.94 -14.82 -15.24
C LEU A 68 -4.96 -15.93 -14.80
N SER A 69 -3.71 -15.90 -15.27
CA SER A 69 -2.70 -16.87 -14.82
C SER A 69 -2.38 -16.71 -13.32
N GLN A 70 -2.35 -15.48 -12.82
CA GLN A 70 -2.19 -15.22 -11.38
C GLN A 70 -3.35 -15.77 -10.55
N LEU A 71 -4.59 -15.73 -11.05
CA LEU A 71 -5.73 -16.36 -10.37
C LEU A 71 -5.55 -17.88 -10.25
N GLN A 72 -4.95 -18.53 -11.25
CA GLN A 72 -4.67 -19.97 -11.23
C GLN A 72 -3.53 -20.34 -10.28
N GLN A 73 -2.56 -19.45 -10.10
CA GLN A 73 -1.42 -19.63 -9.19
C GLN A 73 -1.78 -19.34 -7.73
N LEU A 74 -2.92 -18.70 -7.48
CA LEU A 74 -3.32 -18.25 -6.15
C LEU A 74 -3.68 -19.47 -5.28
N SER A 75 -2.85 -19.75 -4.28
CA SER A 75 -3.01 -20.89 -3.37
C SER A 75 -4.36 -20.81 -2.65
N ARG A 76 -5.21 -21.82 -2.89
CA ARG A 76 -6.50 -21.94 -2.23
C ARG A 76 -6.28 -22.33 -0.76
N PRO A 77 -7.02 -21.73 0.19
CA PRO A 77 -6.92 -22.09 1.61
C PRO A 77 -7.37 -23.54 1.80
N ALA A 78 -6.69 -24.24 2.70
CA ALA A 78 -7.11 -25.58 3.12
C ALA A 78 -8.45 -25.53 3.89
N PRO A 79 -9.18 -26.66 4.01
CA PRO A 79 -10.31 -26.73 4.93
C PRO A 79 -9.86 -26.35 6.35
N ASP A 80 -10.64 -25.50 7.03
CA ASP A 80 -10.32 -24.91 8.34
C ASP A 80 -9.12 -23.94 8.38
N GLU A 81 -8.63 -23.47 7.23
CA GLU A 81 -7.68 -22.36 7.20
C GLU A 81 -8.41 -21.00 7.13
N GLN A 82 -7.76 -19.94 7.61
CA GLN A 82 -8.28 -18.58 7.47
C GLN A 82 -8.29 -18.18 5.99
N ALA A 83 -9.49 -17.99 5.45
CA ALA A 83 -9.70 -17.60 4.06
C ALA A 83 -9.61 -16.07 3.86
N GLY A 84 -9.55 -15.27 4.92
CA GLY A 84 -9.45 -13.80 4.87
C GLY A 84 -8.32 -13.28 3.96
N PRO A 85 -7.06 -13.72 4.13
CA PRO A 85 -5.94 -13.33 3.28
C PRO A 85 -6.14 -13.71 1.81
N TRP A 86 -6.68 -14.91 1.57
CA TRP A 86 -6.99 -15.39 0.22
C TRP A 86 -8.06 -14.52 -0.47
N LEU A 87 -9.14 -14.20 0.23
CA LEU A 87 -10.19 -13.31 -0.26
C LEU A 87 -9.66 -11.90 -0.54
N GLN A 88 -8.77 -11.39 0.32
CA GLN A 88 -8.13 -10.10 0.11
C GLN A 88 -7.29 -10.10 -1.17
N GLN A 89 -6.48 -11.14 -1.40
CA GLN A 89 -5.70 -11.28 -2.63
C GLN A 89 -6.60 -11.38 -3.87
N LEU A 90 -7.68 -12.15 -3.79
CA LEU A 90 -8.64 -12.32 -4.87
C LEU A 90 -9.32 -10.98 -5.22
N ASN A 91 -9.73 -10.21 -4.21
CA ASN A 91 -10.37 -8.91 -4.39
C ASN A 91 -9.39 -7.87 -4.98
N LEU A 92 -8.14 -7.85 -4.52
CA LEU A 92 -7.09 -7.00 -5.10
C LEU A 92 -6.83 -7.33 -6.58
N LEU A 93 -6.78 -8.61 -6.91
CA LEU A 93 -6.59 -9.09 -8.28
C LEU A 93 -7.75 -8.67 -9.19
N LEU A 94 -8.99 -8.84 -8.75
CA LEU A 94 -10.17 -8.36 -9.48
C LEU A 94 -10.17 -6.84 -9.68
N LYS A 95 -9.84 -6.05 -8.65
CA LYS A 95 -9.77 -4.60 -8.77
C LYS A 95 -8.70 -4.15 -9.77
N ARG A 96 -7.53 -4.78 -9.77
CA ARG A 96 -6.48 -4.50 -10.76
C ARG A 96 -6.91 -4.89 -12.17
N PHE A 97 -7.54 -6.06 -12.34
CA PHE A 97 -8.09 -6.47 -13.63
C PHE A 97 -9.11 -5.45 -14.15
N CYS A 98 -10.02 -4.99 -13.30
CA CYS A 98 -11.01 -3.99 -13.65
C CYS A 98 -10.38 -2.63 -13.96
N ALA A 99 -9.30 -2.24 -13.28
CA ALA A 99 -8.58 -1.00 -13.58
C ALA A 99 -7.93 -1.02 -14.97
N VAL A 100 -7.47 -2.19 -15.44
CA VAL A 100 -6.93 -2.36 -16.80
C VAL A 100 -8.05 -2.41 -17.84
N ARG A 101 -9.11 -3.21 -17.59
CA ARG A 101 -10.20 -3.40 -18.55
C ARG A 101 -11.13 -2.20 -18.68
N TYR A 102 -11.33 -1.47 -17.59
CA TYR A 102 -12.27 -0.36 -17.45
C TYR A 102 -11.59 0.87 -16.84
N PRO A 103 -10.65 1.51 -17.57
CA PRO A 103 -9.88 2.64 -17.04
C PRO A 103 -10.75 3.86 -16.71
N ASP A 104 -11.86 4.04 -17.44
CA ASP A 104 -12.80 5.16 -17.23
C ASP A 104 -13.69 4.99 -15.99
N VAL A 105 -13.75 3.77 -15.44
CA VAL A 105 -14.53 3.47 -14.24
C VAL A 105 -13.61 3.54 -13.04
N ALA A 106 -13.99 4.35 -12.04
CA ALA A 106 -13.29 4.42 -10.75
C ALA A 106 -13.54 3.17 -9.87
N SER A 107 -13.22 1.98 -10.39
CA SER A 107 -13.38 0.67 -9.72
C SER A 107 -12.70 0.62 -8.34
N HIS A 108 -11.64 1.41 -8.15
CA HIS A 108 -10.94 1.58 -6.87
C HIS A 108 -11.79 2.25 -5.78
N ARG A 109 -12.80 3.06 -6.14
CA ARG A 109 -13.73 3.70 -5.18
C ARG A 109 -14.86 2.78 -4.75
N LEU A 110 -15.17 1.75 -5.55
CA LEU A 110 -16.24 0.83 -5.26
C LEU A 110 -15.86 -0.12 -4.11
N SER A 111 -16.79 -0.30 -3.18
CA SER A 111 -16.62 -1.17 -2.01
C SER A 111 -17.94 -1.84 -1.63
N GLY A 112 -17.86 -2.88 -0.79
CA GLY A 112 -19.02 -3.62 -0.30
C GLY A 112 -19.97 -4.08 -1.42
N ARG A 113 -21.24 -3.71 -1.28
CA ARG A 113 -22.31 -4.08 -2.20
C ARG A 113 -22.20 -3.40 -3.56
N GLU A 114 -21.75 -2.15 -3.61
CA GLU A 114 -21.57 -1.41 -4.87
C GLU A 114 -20.56 -2.10 -5.78
N TRP A 115 -19.50 -2.65 -5.17
CA TRP A 115 -18.51 -3.43 -5.90
C TRP A 115 -19.10 -4.72 -6.50
N LEU A 116 -19.89 -5.47 -5.73
CA LEU A 116 -20.56 -6.67 -6.25
C LEU A 116 -21.57 -6.34 -7.34
N ALA A 117 -22.35 -5.27 -7.15
CA ALA A 117 -23.32 -4.81 -8.16
C ALA A 117 -22.62 -4.42 -9.47
N PHE A 118 -21.47 -3.76 -9.40
CA PHE A 118 -20.66 -3.46 -10.57
C PHE A 118 -20.21 -4.74 -11.30
N LEU A 119 -19.67 -5.72 -10.57
CA LEU A 119 -19.23 -7.00 -11.15
C LEU A 119 -20.40 -7.74 -11.84
N ASP A 120 -21.55 -7.79 -11.18
CA ASP A 120 -22.76 -8.46 -11.68
C ASP A 120 -23.34 -7.79 -12.93
N SER A 121 -23.36 -6.44 -12.94
CA SER A 121 -23.87 -5.67 -14.08
C SER A 121 -23.17 -5.96 -15.40
N ARG A 122 -21.95 -6.51 -15.36
CA ARG A 122 -21.16 -6.86 -16.54
C ARG A 122 -21.22 -8.33 -16.91
N CYS A 123 -21.41 -9.22 -15.93
CA CYS A 123 -21.56 -10.65 -16.18
C CYS A 123 -22.44 -11.30 -15.09
N PRO A 124 -23.77 -11.29 -15.27
CA PRO A 124 -24.70 -11.93 -14.33
C PRO A 124 -24.56 -13.46 -14.32
N ALA A 125 -24.05 -14.05 -15.41
CA ALA A 125 -23.82 -15.49 -15.52
C ALA A 125 -22.77 -16.02 -14.52
N ALA A 126 -21.85 -15.17 -14.05
CA ALA A 126 -20.89 -15.55 -13.00
C ALA A 126 -21.53 -15.63 -11.61
N GLY A 127 -22.65 -14.94 -11.38
CA GLY A 127 -23.38 -14.93 -10.12
C GLY A 127 -22.51 -14.49 -8.93
N LEU A 128 -21.72 -13.41 -9.09
CA LEU A 128 -20.79 -12.92 -8.06
C LEU A 128 -21.51 -12.24 -6.87
N THR A 129 -22.75 -11.79 -7.04
CA THR A 129 -23.55 -11.12 -6.01
C THR A 129 -23.84 -11.97 -4.78
N ARG A 130 -23.89 -13.30 -4.93
CA ARG A 130 -24.09 -14.23 -3.79
C ARG A 130 -22.87 -14.28 -2.86
N TRP A 131 -21.70 -13.87 -3.35
CA TRP A 131 -20.44 -13.98 -2.63
C TRP A 131 -20.12 -12.69 -1.86
N MET A 132 -20.98 -12.30 -0.92
CA MET A 132 -20.70 -11.15 -0.02
C MET A 132 -19.36 -11.30 0.72
N ILE A 133 -18.99 -12.55 1.00
CA ILE A 133 -17.72 -12.92 1.62
C ILE A 133 -16.50 -12.45 0.83
N LEU A 134 -16.60 -12.27 -0.49
CA LEU A 134 -15.52 -11.71 -1.32
C LEU A 134 -15.08 -10.32 -0.85
N VAL A 135 -16.02 -9.53 -0.32
CA VAL A 135 -15.78 -8.14 0.04
C VAL A 135 -15.71 -7.94 1.55
N GLN A 136 -16.46 -8.73 2.31
CA GLN A 136 -16.50 -8.64 3.77
C GLN A 136 -15.53 -9.60 4.46
N GLY A 137 -15.22 -10.74 3.85
CA GLY A 137 -14.43 -11.81 4.45
C GLY A 137 -12.98 -11.42 4.77
N SER A 138 -12.43 -10.40 4.11
CA SER A 138 -11.12 -9.84 4.47
C SER A 138 -11.11 -9.08 5.79
N TYR A 139 -12.28 -8.65 6.28
CA TYR A 139 -12.41 -7.89 7.54
C TYR A 139 -12.88 -8.75 8.71
N LEU A 140 -13.23 -10.01 8.44
CA LEU A 140 -13.69 -10.96 9.45
C LEU A 140 -12.48 -11.64 10.11
N PRO A 141 -12.33 -11.57 11.45
CA PRO A 141 -11.14 -12.06 12.15
C PRO A 141 -10.97 -13.59 12.11
N ASP A 142 -12.05 -14.36 11.94
CA ASP A 142 -12.01 -15.82 11.76
C ASP A 142 -12.89 -16.22 10.56
N CYS A 143 -12.55 -15.70 9.38
CA CYS A 143 -13.24 -16.04 8.14
C CYS A 143 -12.79 -17.42 7.64
N ARG A 144 -13.64 -18.44 7.81
CA ARG A 144 -13.44 -19.80 7.28
C ARG A 144 -14.44 -20.07 6.17
N LEU A 145 -14.00 -20.78 5.14
CA LEU A 145 -14.84 -21.19 4.02
C LEU A 145 -14.70 -22.70 3.83
N SER A 146 -15.81 -23.36 3.49
CA SER A 146 -15.75 -24.78 3.13
C SER A 146 -14.98 -24.95 1.81
N GLU A 147 -14.38 -26.11 1.59
CA GLU A 147 -13.69 -26.41 0.33
C GLU A 147 -14.61 -26.20 -0.89
N THR A 148 -15.89 -26.56 -0.75
CA THR A 148 -16.93 -26.35 -1.77
C THR A 148 -17.13 -24.88 -2.07
N ASP A 149 -17.20 -24.02 -1.04
CA ASP A 149 -17.38 -22.58 -1.21
C ASP A 149 -16.16 -21.92 -1.83
N VAL A 150 -14.95 -22.32 -1.42
CA VAL A 150 -13.69 -21.85 -2.01
C VAL A 150 -13.65 -22.19 -3.49
N ALA A 151 -13.96 -23.45 -3.84
CA ALA A 151 -13.99 -23.90 -5.23
C ALA A 151 -15.05 -23.17 -6.05
N ALA A 152 -16.26 -22.99 -5.51
CA ALA A 152 -17.36 -22.32 -6.20
C ALA A 152 -17.11 -20.81 -6.39
N LEU A 153 -16.51 -20.14 -5.41
CA LEU A 153 -16.10 -18.73 -5.54
C LEU A 153 -14.97 -18.59 -6.57
N HIS A 154 -13.94 -19.42 -6.49
CA HIS A 154 -12.84 -19.41 -7.46
C HIS A 154 -13.34 -19.66 -8.90
N HIS A 155 -14.27 -20.60 -9.07
CA HIS A 155 -14.92 -20.85 -10.35
C HIS A 155 -15.73 -19.63 -10.83
N SER A 156 -16.57 -19.04 -9.98
CA SER A 156 -17.37 -17.85 -10.31
C SER A 156 -16.49 -16.69 -10.79
N VAL A 157 -15.37 -16.46 -10.09
CA VAL A 157 -14.37 -15.45 -10.46
C VAL A 157 -13.70 -15.80 -11.79
N THR A 158 -13.32 -17.07 -11.99
CA THR A 158 -12.71 -17.53 -13.24
C THR A 158 -13.64 -17.32 -14.44
N VAL A 159 -14.92 -17.67 -14.30
CA VAL A 159 -15.95 -17.45 -15.33
C VAL A 159 -16.08 -15.96 -15.64
N TRP A 160 -16.15 -15.13 -14.60
CA TRP A 160 -16.24 -13.69 -14.77
C TRP A 160 -15.02 -13.11 -15.50
N MET A 161 -13.79 -13.48 -15.10
CA MET A 161 -12.58 -12.96 -15.73
C MET A 161 -12.47 -13.40 -17.20
N ARG A 162 -12.77 -14.68 -17.50
CA ARG A 162 -12.77 -15.20 -18.87
C ARG A 162 -13.75 -14.52 -19.80
N ALA A 163 -14.88 -14.04 -19.29
CA ALA A 163 -15.85 -13.30 -20.09
C ALA A 163 -15.34 -11.90 -20.52
N HIS A 164 -14.22 -11.43 -19.95
CA HIS A 164 -13.73 -10.06 -20.10
C HIS A 164 -12.31 -9.94 -20.67
N VAL A 165 -11.59 -11.07 -20.85
CA VAL A 165 -10.35 -11.18 -21.62
C VAL A 165 -10.71 -11.27 -23.09
#